data_AF-A0A916F4S4-F1
#
_entry.id   AF-A0A916F4S4-F1
#
_cell.length_a   1.000
_cell.length_b   1.000
_cell.length_c   1.000
_cell.angle_alpha   90.00
_cell.angle_beta   90.00
_cell.angle_gamma   90.00
#
_symmetry.space_group_name_H-M   'P 1'
#
loop_
_entity.id
_entity.type
_entity.pdbx_description
1 polymer ?
#
loop_
_entity_poly.entity_id
_entity_poly.type
_entity_poly.pdbx_seq_one_letter_code
_entity_poly.pdbx_strand_id
1 'polypeptide(L)'
;MSDQVSNITICIKGAGEMASAVAWRLHQANFQRICMLEVPQPLAVRRRVSFCEAIYDGRQTIEGITAVKTIDQHGVPAAWKSGHIAVLVDPEGKTIPDLAPDVVIDAILAKRNLRTCKTQATLVIGLGPGFEAGRDVHAVIETNRGHNLGRIITRGRAQPNTGIPGRIAGFAARRVLRAPGPGRFQAACKIGQPIKAGDVVGRVADRKVCAQIDGILRGLLRSGPRVTAHLKLGDIDPRGNPAYCDTISDKARAISGSVLEVVLRRFLSPADPLPDTGTLATATGDRVTPGVLTDRVAGIVAGRIGDMAVAMREVEDQTALAAPLLTALRPYVGRAHRIGITGPPGVGKSTFISRLIGLFRTSGLSVGVIAVDPSSPASGGALLGDRLRMDTAARDSGVFIRSMATRGTTGGLARQATGVADVLDAAGKAVILFETVGVGQTEFDIATVADTVINLSMPGSGDAIQSMKSGLMEIGDIFIIHKADLPGAAQMQADLESVLSMRPAQDAWERKVWLADSLTGTGLEDIYNNINAHREFLKNYTPDRKFR
;
A
#
# COMPACT_ATOMS: atom_id res chain seq x y z
N MET A 1 5.17 -6.54 -31.13
CA MET A 1 5.41 -6.68 -29.67
C MET A 1 5.77 -8.11 -29.28
N SER A 2 4.99 -9.15 -29.65
CA SER A 2 5.29 -10.57 -29.37
C SER A 2 6.73 -10.98 -29.70
N ASP A 3 7.20 -10.68 -30.92
CA ASP A 3 8.54 -11.09 -31.39
C ASP A 3 9.69 -10.26 -30.81
N GLN A 4 9.40 -9.10 -30.21
CA GLN A 4 10.41 -8.27 -29.58
C GLN A 4 10.83 -8.80 -28.20
N VAL A 5 9.88 -9.34 -27.43
CA VAL A 5 10.17 -9.85 -26.07
C VAL A 5 10.72 -11.27 -26.06
N SER A 6 10.32 -12.09 -27.02
CA SER A 6 10.75 -13.50 -27.11
C SER A 6 12.24 -13.66 -27.41
N ASN A 7 12.87 -12.64 -27.99
CA ASN A 7 14.30 -12.62 -28.32
C ASN A 7 15.20 -12.13 -27.18
N ILE A 8 14.62 -11.49 -26.14
CA ILE A 8 15.36 -10.98 -24.99
C ILE A 8 15.86 -12.15 -24.14
N THR A 9 17.17 -12.26 -24.01
CA THR A 9 17.82 -13.30 -23.22
C THR A 9 17.98 -12.85 -21.77
N ILE A 10 17.41 -13.61 -20.84
CA ILE A 10 17.38 -13.29 -19.42
C ILE A 10 18.13 -14.36 -18.62
N CYS A 11 19.15 -13.93 -17.89
CA CYS A 11 19.87 -14.77 -16.93
C CYS A 11 19.44 -14.41 -15.49
N ILE A 12 19.00 -15.40 -14.72
CA ILE A 12 18.60 -15.23 -13.31
C ILE A 12 19.57 -16.01 -12.43
N LYS A 13 20.28 -15.32 -11.54
CA LYS A 13 21.11 -15.98 -10.53
C LYS A 13 20.25 -16.44 -9.36
N GLY A 14 20.31 -17.73 -9.04
CA GLY A 14 19.45 -18.43 -8.09
C GLY A 14 18.20 -19.01 -8.77
N ALA A 15 17.69 -20.11 -8.23
CA ALA A 15 16.45 -20.78 -8.65
C ALA A 15 15.54 -21.14 -7.46
N GLY A 16 15.74 -20.49 -6.30
CA GLY A 16 14.83 -20.59 -5.14
C GLY A 16 13.47 -19.90 -5.36
N GLU A 17 12.64 -19.84 -4.32
CA GLU A 17 11.24 -19.33 -4.37
C GLU A 17 11.09 -17.98 -5.08
N MET A 18 11.93 -16.99 -4.74
CA MET A 18 11.82 -15.64 -5.32
C MET A 18 12.25 -15.60 -6.79
N ALA A 19 13.38 -16.24 -7.10
CA ALA A 19 13.90 -16.33 -8.46
C ALA A 19 12.90 -17.06 -9.38
N SER A 20 12.28 -18.13 -8.86
CA SER A 20 11.29 -18.92 -9.59
C SER A 20 10.04 -18.12 -9.91
N ALA A 21 9.56 -17.31 -8.97
CA ALA A 21 8.43 -16.42 -9.24
C ALA A 21 8.74 -15.34 -10.28
N VAL A 22 9.97 -14.83 -10.30
CA VAL A 22 10.46 -13.92 -11.34
C VAL A 22 10.49 -14.61 -12.70
N ALA A 23 11.11 -15.79 -12.79
CA ALA A 23 11.16 -16.56 -14.02
C ALA A 23 9.76 -16.93 -14.53
N TRP A 24 8.87 -17.37 -13.63
CA TRP A 24 7.47 -17.66 -13.94
C TRP A 24 6.73 -16.43 -14.50
N ARG A 25 6.88 -15.26 -13.87
CA ARG A 25 6.23 -14.01 -14.31
C ARG A 25 6.70 -13.57 -15.69
N LEU A 26 8.01 -13.66 -15.93
CA LEU A 26 8.61 -13.29 -17.21
C LEU A 26 8.17 -14.28 -18.31
N HIS A 27 8.17 -15.59 -18.02
CA HIS A 27 7.71 -16.60 -18.97
C HIS A 27 6.23 -16.42 -19.34
N GLN A 28 5.37 -16.16 -18.34
CA GLN A 28 3.96 -15.81 -18.55
C GLN A 28 3.77 -14.53 -19.38
N ALA A 29 4.75 -13.63 -19.39
CA ALA A 29 4.78 -12.42 -20.21
C ALA A 29 5.49 -12.64 -21.57
N ASN A 30 5.64 -13.89 -22.00
CA ASN A 30 6.25 -14.34 -23.26
C ASN A 30 7.77 -14.09 -23.40
N PHE A 31 8.49 -13.90 -22.30
CA PHE A 31 9.96 -13.99 -22.32
C PHE A 31 10.36 -15.47 -22.32
N GLN A 32 10.74 -15.99 -23.49
CA GLN A 32 10.98 -17.42 -23.69
C GLN A 32 12.45 -17.85 -23.46
N ARG A 33 13.40 -16.92 -23.55
CA ARG A 33 14.84 -17.18 -23.38
C ARG A 33 15.31 -16.92 -21.96
N ILE A 34 14.82 -17.72 -21.01
CA ILE A 34 15.18 -17.60 -19.59
C ILE A 34 16.13 -18.73 -19.18
N CYS A 35 17.28 -18.37 -18.60
CA CYS A 35 18.23 -19.30 -17.99
C CYS A 35 18.43 -18.94 -16.51
N MET A 36 18.25 -19.90 -15.62
CA MET A 36 18.46 -19.77 -14.19
C MET A 36 19.75 -20.47 -13.78
N LEU A 37 20.59 -19.84 -12.96
CA LEU A 37 21.83 -20.41 -12.46
C LEU A 37 21.68 -20.82 -11.01
N GLU A 38 22.15 -22.00 -10.64
CA GLU A 38 22.00 -22.53 -9.29
C GLU A 38 23.23 -23.31 -8.81
N VAL A 39 23.35 -23.50 -7.50
CA VAL A 39 24.36 -24.36 -6.90
C VAL A 39 24.01 -25.85 -7.09
N PRO A 40 24.98 -26.79 -6.98
CA PRO A 40 24.71 -28.22 -7.14
C PRO A 40 23.75 -28.82 -6.09
N GLN A 41 23.69 -28.22 -4.90
CA GLN A 41 22.85 -28.68 -3.78
C GLN A 41 22.02 -27.51 -3.21
N PRO A 42 20.96 -27.07 -3.90
CA PRO A 42 20.19 -25.90 -3.48
C PRO A 42 19.40 -26.17 -2.18
N LEU A 43 19.35 -25.16 -1.31
CA LEU A 43 18.70 -25.24 0.01
C LEU A 43 17.30 -24.62 0.01
N ALA A 44 16.43 -25.06 -0.89
CA ALA A 44 15.06 -24.55 -0.94
C ALA A 44 14.18 -25.14 0.17
N VAL A 45 13.49 -24.25 0.89
CA VAL A 45 12.46 -24.63 1.88
C VAL A 45 11.10 -24.78 1.22
N ARG A 46 10.71 -23.79 0.40
CA ARG A 46 9.46 -23.77 -0.37
C ARG A 46 9.62 -24.53 -1.69
N ARG A 47 9.97 -25.82 -1.59
CA ARG A 47 10.41 -26.67 -2.70
C ARG A 47 9.39 -26.79 -3.84
N ARG A 48 8.11 -26.96 -3.49
CA ARG A 48 7.04 -27.12 -4.49
C ARG A 48 6.82 -25.88 -5.38
N VAL A 49 7.39 -24.74 -4.98
CA VAL A 49 7.35 -23.48 -5.75
C VAL A 49 8.76 -22.93 -6.02
N SER A 50 9.76 -23.81 -6.12
CA SER A 50 11.15 -23.46 -6.47
C SER A 50 11.65 -24.31 -7.62
N PHE A 51 12.02 -23.69 -8.75
CA PHE A 51 12.55 -24.37 -9.93
C PHE A 51 13.92 -25.02 -9.70
N CYS A 52 14.64 -24.65 -8.63
CA CYS A 52 15.87 -25.34 -8.23
C CYS A 52 15.66 -26.84 -7.95
N GLU A 53 14.43 -27.31 -7.70
CA GLU A 53 14.16 -28.75 -7.57
C GLU A 53 14.44 -29.52 -8.86
N ALA A 54 14.44 -28.86 -10.03
CA ALA A 54 14.88 -29.46 -11.28
C ALA A 54 16.34 -29.96 -11.22
N ILE A 55 17.20 -29.37 -10.38
CA ILE A 55 18.57 -29.85 -10.17
C ILE A 55 18.59 -31.30 -9.67
N TYR A 56 17.62 -31.68 -8.85
CA TYR A 56 17.47 -33.02 -8.30
C TYR A 56 16.64 -33.94 -9.20
N ASP A 57 15.50 -33.45 -9.66
CA ASP A 57 14.47 -34.29 -10.30
C ASP A 57 14.47 -34.18 -11.84
N GLY A 58 15.41 -33.41 -12.40
CA GLY A 58 15.55 -33.14 -13.83
C GLY A 58 14.60 -32.08 -14.38
N ARG A 59 13.41 -31.93 -13.77
CA ARG A 59 12.40 -30.93 -14.12
C ARG A 59 11.61 -30.46 -12.92
N GLN A 60 10.97 -29.30 -13.02
CA GLN A 60 10.01 -28.82 -12.04
C GLN A 60 8.94 -27.95 -12.72
N THR A 61 7.67 -28.14 -12.34
CA THR A 61 6.54 -27.36 -12.85
C THR A 61 5.89 -26.56 -11.73
N ILE A 62 5.68 -25.27 -11.94
CA ILE A 62 5.05 -24.34 -11.00
C ILE A 62 3.96 -23.58 -11.73
N GLU A 63 2.71 -23.69 -11.27
CA GLU A 63 1.55 -22.98 -11.84
C GLU A 63 1.55 -22.99 -13.39
N GLY A 64 1.73 -24.17 -13.98
CA GLY A 64 1.68 -24.40 -15.43
C GLY A 64 3.00 -24.20 -16.19
N ILE A 65 4.01 -23.55 -15.61
CA ILE A 65 5.30 -23.30 -16.26
C ILE A 65 6.34 -24.32 -15.82
N THR A 66 7.11 -24.84 -16.77
CA THR A 66 8.11 -25.89 -16.53
C THR A 66 9.53 -25.37 -16.72
N ALA A 67 10.40 -25.71 -15.77
CA ALA A 67 11.83 -25.54 -15.86
C ALA A 67 12.53 -26.90 -15.89
N VAL A 68 13.61 -27.01 -16.68
CA VAL A 68 14.37 -28.25 -16.88
C VAL A 68 15.84 -28.01 -16.60
N LYS A 69 16.47 -29.01 -15.99
CA LYS A 69 17.92 -28.99 -15.75
C LYS A 69 18.66 -29.19 -17.07
N THR A 70 19.62 -28.33 -17.35
CA THR A 70 20.56 -28.51 -18.46
C THR A 70 21.90 -29.01 -17.93
N ILE A 71 22.61 -29.79 -18.74
CA ILE A 71 23.94 -30.32 -18.38
C ILE A 71 24.97 -29.20 -18.42
N ASP A 72 24.89 -28.36 -19.45
CA ASP A 72 25.77 -27.24 -19.73
C ASP A 72 25.01 -26.10 -20.43
N GLN A 73 25.75 -25.07 -20.86
CA GLN A 73 25.21 -23.93 -21.61
C GLN A 73 24.72 -24.30 -23.02
N HIS A 74 25.24 -25.37 -23.63
CA HIS A 74 24.82 -25.83 -24.96
C HIS A 74 23.43 -26.46 -24.92
N GLY A 75 22.99 -26.99 -23.77
CA GLY A 75 21.63 -27.48 -23.56
C GLY A 75 20.57 -26.38 -23.40
N VAL A 76 20.96 -25.13 -23.16
CA VAL A 76 20.02 -24.02 -22.88
C VAL A 76 19.10 -23.71 -24.07
N PRO A 77 19.58 -23.57 -25.33
CA PRO A 77 18.71 -23.35 -26.48
C PRO A 77 17.68 -24.46 -26.71
N ALA A 78 18.02 -25.72 -26.40
CA ALA A 78 17.10 -26.86 -26.54
C ALA A 78 15.93 -26.77 -25.55
N ALA A 79 16.20 -26.33 -24.30
CA ALA A 79 15.16 -26.06 -23.31
C ALA A 79 14.23 -24.94 -23.79
N TRP A 80 14.77 -23.83 -24.29
CA TRP A 80 13.98 -22.71 -24.81
C TRP A 80 13.13 -23.11 -26.02
N LYS A 81 13.68 -23.87 -26.97
CA LYS A 81 12.93 -24.37 -28.13
C LYS A 81 11.73 -25.26 -27.72
N SER A 82 11.84 -25.93 -26.58
CA SER A 82 10.77 -26.75 -25.99
C SER A 82 9.79 -25.93 -25.13
N GLY A 83 9.92 -24.60 -25.09
CA GLY A 83 9.09 -23.71 -24.27
C GLY A 83 9.37 -23.82 -22.77
N HIS A 84 10.56 -24.28 -22.37
CA HIS A 84 10.94 -24.49 -20.98
C HIS A 84 12.01 -23.49 -20.52
N ILE A 85 11.98 -23.18 -19.23
CA ILE A 85 13.03 -22.41 -18.56
C ILE A 85 14.24 -23.33 -18.34
N ALA A 86 15.44 -22.89 -18.71
CA ALA A 86 16.66 -23.65 -18.44
C ALA A 86 17.13 -23.42 -16.99
N VAL A 87 17.58 -24.47 -16.31
CA VAL A 87 18.23 -24.40 -15.00
C VAL A 87 19.60 -25.04 -15.08
N LEU A 88 20.65 -24.25 -14.91
CA LEU A 88 22.04 -24.66 -15.02
C LEU A 88 22.72 -24.68 -13.65
N VAL A 89 23.57 -25.68 -13.41
CA VAL A 89 24.46 -25.70 -12.25
C VAL A 89 25.69 -24.83 -12.54
N ASP A 90 25.63 -23.56 -12.13
CA ASP A 90 26.72 -22.60 -12.25
C ASP A 90 26.71 -21.63 -11.05
N PRO A 91 27.32 -22.03 -9.92
CA PRO A 91 27.29 -21.23 -8.70
C PRO A 91 28.07 -19.91 -8.82
N GLU A 92 29.00 -19.81 -9.77
CA GLU A 92 29.89 -18.66 -9.94
C GLU A 92 29.42 -17.70 -11.04
N GLY A 93 28.48 -18.11 -11.90
CA GLY A 93 28.03 -17.32 -13.03
C GLY A 93 29.04 -17.25 -14.17
N LYS A 94 29.87 -18.30 -14.32
CA LYS A 94 30.89 -18.39 -15.38
C LYS A 94 30.29 -18.41 -16.79
N THR A 95 29.05 -18.86 -16.94
CA THR A 95 28.39 -18.93 -18.25
C THR A 95 27.69 -17.62 -18.64
N ILE A 96 27.66 -16.60 -17.76
CA ILE A 96 26.99 -15.33 -18.06
C ILE A 96 27.59 -14.64 -19.30
N PRO A 97 28.94 -14.54 -19.47
CA PRO A 97 29.52 -13.95 -20.67
C PRO A 97 29.15 -14.72 -21.94
N ASP A 98 29.17 -16.05 -21.89
CA ASP A 98 28.86 -16.92 -23.04
C ASP A 98 27.39 -16.88 -23.42
N LEU A 99 26.49 -16.73 -22.44
CA LEU A 99 25.05 -16.53 -22.68
C LEU A 99 24.73 -15.13 -23.25
N ALA A 100 25.63 -14.16 -23.07
CA ALA A 100 25.48 -12.76 -23.48
C ALA A 100 24.06 -12.18 -23.24
N PRO A 101 23.54 -12.22 -21.99
CA PRO A 101 22.16 -11.86 -21.72
C PRO A 101 21.90 -10.35 -21.86
N ASP A 102 20.69 -10.01 -22.32
CA ASP A 102 20.16 -8.65 -22.30
C ASP A 102 19.83 -8.21 -20.86
N VAL A 103 19.43 -9.16 -20.02
CA VAL A 103 19.05 -8.92 -18.62
C VAL A 103 19.72 -9.92 -17.68
N VAL A 104 20.37 -9.41 -16.64
CA VAL A 104 20.82 -10.21 -15.48
C VAL A 104 20.01 -9.84 -14.25
N ILE A 105 19.47 -10.84 -13.55
CA ILE A 105 18.71 -10.66 -12.32
C ILE A 105 19.38 -11.45 -11.21
N ASP A 106 19.93 -10.78 -10.21
CA ASP A 106 20.45 -11.46 -9.02
C ASP A 106 19.32 -11.66 -7.99
N ALA A 107 18.82 -12.89 -7.96
CA ALA A 107 17.75 -13.36 -7.11
C ALA A 107 18.23 -14.38 -6.06
N ILE A 108 19.52 -14.37 -5.71
CA ILE A 108 20.09 -15.25 -4.67
C ILE A 108 19.63 -14.80 -3.27
N LEU A 109 19.38 -13.50 -3.09
CA LEU A 109 19.08 -12.86 -1.80
C LEU A 109 20.16 -13.11 -0.72
N ALA A 110 21.44 -13.16 -1.12
CA ALA A 110 22.57 -13.38 -0.22
C ALA A 110 22.79 -12.29 0.83
N LYS A 111 22.06 -11.16 0.73
CA LYS A 111 22.18 -9.97 1.60
C LYS A 111 23.50 -9.22 1.49
N ARG A 112 24.36 -9.66 0.57
CA ARG A 112 25.63 -9.06 0.16
C ARG A 112 25.83 -9.33 -1.33
N ASN A 113 26.55 -8.45 -2.02
CA ASN A 113 26.87 -8.65 -3.43
C ASN A 113 27.90 -9.78 -3.59
N LEU A 114 27.52 -10.86 -4.30
CA LEU A 114 28.38 -12.00 -4.63
C LEU A 114 28.87 -11.92 -6.08
N ARG A 115 29.51 -10.81 -6.46
CA ARG A 115 30.11 -10.56 -7.79
C ARG A 115 29.11 -10.18 -8.91
N THR A 116 27.95 -9.64 -8.57
CA THR A 116 27.05 -9.03 -9.55
C THR A 116 27.51 -7.62 -9.85
N CYS A 117 27.58 -7.28 -11.13
CA CYS A 117 28.02 -5.98 -11.61
C CYS A 117 27.09 -5.48 -12.73
N LYS A 118 26.89 -4.16 -12.75
CA LYS A 118 26.07 -3.45 -13.74
C LYS A 118 26.51 -3.68 -15.19
N THR A 119 27.76 -4.10 -15.42
CA THR A 119 28.31 -4.38 -16.76
C THR A 119 28.00 -5.77 -17.30
N GLN A 120 27.35 -6.65 -16.52
CA GLN A 120 27.08 -8.03 -16.94
C GLN A 120 25.97 -8.16 -17.99
N ALA A 121 25.16 -7.11 -18.19
CA ALA A 121 24.09 -7.06 -19.18
C ALA A 121 23.62 -5.61 -19.41
N THR A 122 22.85 -5.39 -20.48
CA THR A 122 22.17 -4.11 -20.77
C THR A 122 21.27 -3.64 -19.61
N LEU A 123 20.72 -4.59 -18.86
CA LEU A 123 19.95 -4.36 -17.64
C LEU A 123 20.38 -5.36 -16.57
N VAL A 124 20.63 -4.85 -15.35
CA VAL A 124 21.04 -5.67 -14.21
C VAL A 124 20.18 -5.28 -13.02
N ILE A 125 19.48 -6.25 -12.44
CA ILE A 125 18.53 -6.04 -11.35
C ILE A 125 18.99 -6.85 -10.13
N GLY A 126 19.08 -6.21 -8.96
CA GLY A 126 19.33 -6.89 -7.69
C GLY A 126 18.05 -7.05 -6.87
N LEU A 127 17.80 -8.23 -6.29
CA LEU A 127 16.65 -8.43 -5.38
C LEU A 127 17.06 -8.29 -3.91
N GLY A 128 16.54 -7.25 -3.26
CA GLY A 128 16.70 -7.00 -1.84
C GLY A 128 18.06 -6.40 -1.46
N PRO A 129 18.41 -6.43 -0.16
CA PRO A 129 19.63 -5.80 0.31
C PRO A 129 20.88 -6.55 -0.18
N GLY A 130 22.00 -5.83 -0.19
CA GLY A 130 23.29 -6.33 -0.68
C GLY A 130 23.76 -5.65 -1.95
N PHE A 131 22.88 -4.90 -2.62
CA PHE A 131 23.16 -4.15 -3.85
C PHE A 131 22.85 -2.66 -3.66
N GLU A 132 23.49 -1.84 -4.49
CA GLU A 132 23.20 -0.41 -4.63
C GLU A 132 22.86 -0.09 -6.08
N ALA A 133 21.64 0.39 -6.32
CA ALA A 133 21.20 0.87 -7.62
C ALA A 133 21.98 2.13 -8.01
N GLY A 134 22.43 2.16 -9.27
CA GLY A 134 23.32 3.20 -9.80
C GLY A 134 24.79 2.81 -9.76
N ARG A 135 25.21 2.02 -8.76
CA ARG A 135 26.60 1.58 -8.56
C ARG A 135 26.82 0.11 -8.92
N ASP A 136 26.18 -0.79 -8.19
CA ASP A 136 26.36 -2.24 -8.34
C ASP A 136 25.45 -2.80 -9.46
N VAL A 137 24.24 -2.25 -9.58
CA VAL A 137 23.18 -2.70 -10.51
C VAL A 137 22.40 -1.50 -11.07
N HIS A 138 21.58 -1.73 -12.09
CA HIS A 138 20.72 -0.70 -12.67
C HIS A 138 19.51 -0.39 -11.79
N ALA A 139 18.93 -1.42 -11.18
CA ALA A 139 17.81 -1.27 -10.26
C ALA A 139 17.89 -2.30 -9.12
N VAL A 140 17.38 -1.92 -7.96
CA VAL A 140 17.17 -2.83 -6.82
C VAL A 140 15.67 -2.95 -6.56
N ILE A 141 15.17 -4.16 -6.34
CA ILE A 141 13.77 -4.37 -5.95
C ILE A 141 13.70 -4.62 -4.44
N GLU A 142 12.86 -3.86 -3.74
CA GLU A 142 12.63 -4.06 -2.31
C GLU A 142 11.96 -5.43 -2.06
N THR A 143 12.54 -6.20 -1.13
CA THR A 143 12.08 -7.55 -0.79
C THR A 143 11.63 -7.68 0.66
N ASN A 144 11.76 -6.65 1.48
CA ASN A 144 11.23 -6.66 2.85
C ASN A 144 9.70 -6.57 2.82
N ARG A 145 9.02 -7.34 3.68
CA ARG A 145 7.56 -7.27 3.78
C ARG A 145 7.20 -5.97 4.51
N GLY A 146 6.23 -5.25 3.96
CA GLY A 146 5.81 -3.95 4.47
C GLY A 146 5.37 -3.06 3.32
N HIS A 147 5.21 -1.77 3.59
CA HIS A 147 4.66 -0.83 2.60
C HIS A 147 5.51 -0.71 1.34
N ASN A 148 6.83 -0.90 1.43
CA ASN A 148 7.74 -0.76 0.29
C ASN A 148 7.94 -2.07 -0.48
N LEU A 149 7.25 -3.16 -0.15
CA LEU A 149 7.48 -4.45 -0.82
C LEU A 149 7.28 -4.34 -2.34
N GLY A 150 8.29 -4.72 -3.12
CA GLY A 150 8.27 -4.61 -4.58
C GLY A 150 8.61 -3.20 -5.10
N ARG A 151 8.94 -2.23 -4.24
CA ARG A 151 9.38 -0.91 -4.71
C ARG A 151 10.62 -1.05 -5.59
N ILE A 152 10.59 -0.41 -6.76
CA ILE A 152 11.73 -0.29 -7.67
C ILE A 152 12.61 0.83 -7.16
N ILE A 153 13.89 0.55 -6.94
CA ILE A 153 14.89 1.50 -6.44
C ILE A 153 15.90 1.72 -7.56
N THR A 154 15.92 2.92 -8.12
CA THR A 154 16.78 3.31 -9.25
C THR A 154 18.08 3.98 -8.80
N ARG A 155 18.09 4.52 -7.57
CA ARG A 155 19.26 4.98 -6.84
C ARG A 155 19.19 4.54 -5.38
N GLY A 156 20.29 4.04 -4.83
CA GLY A 156 20.38 3.63 -3.43
C GLY A 156 20.13 2.13 -3.19
N ARG A 157 19.80 1.76 -1.95
CA ARG A 157 19.75 0.35 -1.49
C ARG A 157 18.36 -0.03 -0.98
N ALA A 158 18.02 -1.31 -1.06
CA ALA A 158 16.86 -1.86 -0.34
C ALA A 158 17.09 -1.87 1.18
N GLN A 159 16.00 -2.01 1.94
CA GLN A 159 16.03 -2.09 3.39
C GLN A 159 16.93 -3.23 3.89
N PRO A 160 17.70 -3.00 4.98
CA PRO A 160 18.51 -4.03 5.60
C PRO A 160 17.68 -5.27 5.99
N ASN A 161 18.34 -6.43 6.00
CA ASN A 161 17.70 -7.66 6.43
C ASN A 161 17.33 -7.59 7.91
N THR A 162 16.03 -7.55 8.23
CA THR A 162 15.54 -7.49 9.61
C THR A 162 15.73 -8.81 10.37
N GLY A 163 15.98 -9.92 9.68
CA GLY A 163 16.09 -11.27 10.28
C GLY A 163 14.76 -11.86 10.79
N ILE A 164 13.71 -11.03 10.88
CA ILE A 164 12.38 -11.39 11.37
C ILE A 164 11.49 -11.81 10.19
N PRO A 165 10.93 -13.03 10.19
CA PRO A 165 9.95 -13.44 9.19
C PRO A 165 8.68 -12.59 9.27
N GLY A 166 8.12 -12.20 8.12
CA GLY A 166 6.85 -11.45 8.12
C GLY A 166 5.69 -12.25 8.72
N ARG A 167 4.73 -11.52 9.31
CA ARG A 167 3.54 -12.07 9.97
C ARG A 167 2.61 -12.75 8.97
N ILE A 168 2.08 -13.92 9.33
CA ILE A 168 0.97 -14.60 8.65
C ILE A 168 -0.02 -14.99 9.75
N ALA A 169 -1.27 -14.52 9.65
CA ALA A 169 -2.31 -14.70 10.67
C ALA A 169 -1.79 -14.41 12.11
N GLY A 170 -1.07 -13.28 12.28
CA GLY A 170 -0.52 -12.87 13.58
C GLY A 170 0.84 -13.50 13.97
N PHE A 171 1.28 -14.58 13.32
CA PHE A 171 2.53 -15.28 13.68
C PHE A 171 3.71 -14.85 12.80
N ALA A 172 4.81 -14.43 13.43
CA ALA A 172 6.08 -14.05 12.76
C ALA A 172 7.16 -15.15 12.88
N ALA A 173 7.96 -15.14 13.95
CA ALA A 173 9.09 -16.05 14.11
C ALA A 173 8.66 -17.51 14.37
N ARG A 174 7.59 -17.71 15.17
CA ARG A 174 7.13 -19.04 15.61
C ARG A 174 6.71 -19.98 14.48
N ARG A 175 6.37 -19.44 13.31
CA ARG A 175 6.00 -20.25 12.14
C ARG A 175 7.20 -20.82 11.38
N VAL A 176 8.41 -20.37 11.70
CA VAL A 176 9.62 -20.75 10.98
C VAL A 176 10.40 -21.78 11.79
N LEU A 177 10.64 -22.93 11.16
CA LEU A 177 11.42 -24.01 11.75
C LEU A 177 12.90 -23.71 11.51
N ARG A 178 13.69 -23.67 12.59
CA ARG A 178 15.12 -23.36 12.54
C ARG A 178 15.95 -24.50 13.09
N ALA A 179 17.15 -24.67 12.54
CA ALA A 179 18.09 -25.68 13.02
C ALA A 179 18.53 -25.35 14.47
N PRO A 180 18.43 -26.31 15.42
CA PRO A 180 18.85 -26.11 16.81
C PRO A 180 20.38 -26.07 16.97
N GLY A 181 21.12 -26.38 15.91
CA GLY A 181 22.57 -26.22 15.82
C GLY A 181 23.10 -26.84 14.53
N PRO A 182 24.42 -26.95 14.37
CA PRO A 182 25.01 -27.54 13.17
C PRO A 182 24.78 -29.06 13.11
N GLY A 183 24.61 -29.61 11.92
CA GLY A 183 24.47 -31.06 11.73
C GLY A 183 23.79 -31.44 10.42
N ARG A 184 23.62 -32.74 10.17
CA ARG A 184 22.86 -33.24 9.02
C ARG A 184 21.37 -33.15 9.31
N PHE A 185 20.60 -32.50 8.44
CA PHE A 185 19.16 -32.42 8.59
C PHE A 185 18.46 -33.67 8.02
N GLN A 186 17.49 -34.21 8.75
CA GLN A 186 16.65 -35.32 8.31
C GLN A 186 15.18 -34.98 8.60
N ALA A 187 14.39 -34.84 7.53
CA ALA A 187 12.96 -34.59 7.62
C ALA A 187 12.22 -35.82 8.16
N ALA A 188 11.24 -35.59 9.04
CA ALA A 188 10.31 -36.61 9.53
C ALA A 188 8.89 -36.42 8.98
N CYS A 189 8.57 -35.23 8.47
CA CYS A 189 7.27 -34.87 7.90
C CYS A 189 7.38 -34.52 6.41
N LYS A 190 6.22 -34.44 5.73
CA LYS A 190 6.12 -34.03 4.32
C LYS A 190 5.45 -32.67 4.18
N ILE A 191 5.85 -31.89 3.16
CA ILE A 191 5.16 -30.65 2.80
C ILE A 191 3.68 -30.96 2.50
N GLY A 192 2.76 -30.15 3.02
CA GLY A 192 1.31 -30.34 2.93
C GLY A 192 0.70 -31.09 4.12
N GLN A 193 1.51 -31.64 5.02
CA GLN A 193 1.02 -32.34 6.20
C GLN A 193 0.47 -31.35 7.24
N PRO A 194 -0.69 -31.63 7.87
CA PRO A 194 -1.14 -30.93 9.07
C PRO A 194 -0.19 -31.19 10.24
N ILE A 195 0.16 -30.14 10.95
CA ILE A 195 1.11 -30.16 12.06
C ILE A 195 0.48 -29.50 13.29
N LYS A 196 0.66 -30.11 14.45
CA LYS A 196 0.34 -29.56 15.76
C LYS A 196 1.58 -29.04 16.46
N ALA A 197 1.41 -28.01 17.29
CA ALA A 197 2.49 -27.55 18.16
C ALA A 197 3.01 -28.72 19.01
N GLY A 198 4.33 -28.90 19.04
CA GLY A 198 5.00 -30.03 19.70
C GLY A 198 5.41 -31.17 18.76
N ASP A 199 4.78 -31.30 17.59
CA ASP A 199 5.11 -32.36 16.63
C ASP A 199 6.57 -32.27 16.16
N VAL A 200 7.21 -33.44 16.03
CA VAL A 200 8.59 -33.55 15.52
C VAL A 200 8.56 -33.52 13.99
N VAL A 201 9.02 -32.40 13.41
CA VAL A 201 9.05 -32.20 11.96
C VAL A 201 10.32 -32.75 11.30
N GLY A 202 11.37 -32.96 12.08
CA GLY A 202 12.64 -33.52 11.64
C GLY A 202 13.70 -33.51 12.74
N ARG A 203 14.93 -33.84 12.38
CA ARG A 203 16.09 -33.87 13.28
C ARG A 203 17.31 -33.22 12.64
N VAL A 204 18.16 -32.61 13.44
CA VAL A 204 19.50 -32.14 13.04
C VAL A 204 20.53 -32.84 13.91
N ALA A 205 21.30 -33.76 13.31
CA ALA A 205 21.97 -34.82 14.07
C ALA A 205 20.96 -35.50 15.00
N ASP A 206 21.22 -35.59 16.31
CA ASP A 206 20.33 -36.25 17.27
C ASP A 206 19.22 -35.35 17.82
N ARG A 207 19.30 -34.04 17.55
CA ARG A 207 18.39 -33.03 18.12
C ARG A 207 17.09 -32.94 17.34
N LYS A 208 15.95 -33.02 18.04
CA LYS A 208 14.60 -32.86 17.47
C LYS A 208 14.36 -31.41 17.04
N VAL A 209 13.72 -31.25 15.90
CA VAL A 209 13.12 -29.99 15.43
C VAL A 209 11.62 -30.14 15.62
N CYS A 210 11.03 -29.34 16.50
CA CYS A 210 9.60 -29.40 16.81
C CYS A 210 8.85 -28.17 16.28
N ALA A 211 7.59 -28.36 15.92
CA ALA A 211 6.69 -27.28 15.56
C ALA A 211 6.31 -26.44 16.79
N GLN A 212 6.21 -25.13 16.62
CA GLN A 212 5.84 -24.19 17.70
C GLN A 212 4.40 -23.67 17.58
N ILE A 213 3.72 -24.02 16.49
CA ILE A 213 2.36 -23.60 16.15
C ILE A 213 1.65 -24.72 15.39
N ASP A 214 0.33 -24.66 15.43
CA ASP A 214 -0.55 -25.46 14.58
C ASP A 214 -0.57 -24.90 13.14
N GLY A 215 -0.86 -25.75 12.17
CA GLY A 215 -1.10 -25.34 10.78
C GLY A 215 -0.74 -26.41 9.77
N ILE A 216 -0.42 -25.98 8.55
CA ILE A 216 0.09 -26.86 7.48
C ILE A 216 1.59 -26.64 7.31
N LEU A 217 2.36 -27.73 7.19
CA LEU A 217 3.77 -27.66 6.83
C LEU A 217 3.93 -27.21 5.37
N ARG A 218 4.07 -25.90 5.17
CA ARG A 218 4.06 -25.26 3.86
C ARG A 218 5.41 -25.34 3.13
N GLY A 219 6.49 -25.47 3.89
CA GLY A 219 7.84 -25.64 3.35
C GLY A 219 8.70 -26.48 4.28
N LEU A 220 9.58 -27.30 3.71
CA LEU A 220 10.54 -28.11 4.44
C LEU A 220 11.72 -28.43 3.52
N LEU A 221 12.94 -28.26 4.01
CA LEU A 221 14.18 -28.62 3.33
C LEU A 221 14.23 -30.13 3.01
N ARG A 222 14.96 -30.53 1.97
CA ARG A 222 15.25 -31.96 1.73
C ARG A 222 16.08 -32.55 2.88
N SER A 223 15.92 -33.85 3.12
CA SER A 223 16.82 -34.60 4.00
C SER A 223 18.21 -34.71 3.37
N GLY A 224 19.25 -34.64 4.20
CA GLY A 224 20.63 -34.90 3.81
C GLY A 224 21.63 -33.74 3.84
N PRO A 225 21.29 -32.46 3.59
CA PRO A 225 22.27 -31.39 3.64
C PRO A 225 22.78 -31.16 5.06
N ARG A 226 24.04 -30.71 5.17
CA ARG A 226 24.60 -30.16 6.41
C ARG A 226 24.10 -28.74 6.59
N VAL A 227 23.52 -28.46 7.74
CA VAL A 227 22.95 -27.15 8.10
C VAL A 227 23.76 -26.51 9.22
N THR A 228 23.76 -25.19 9.27
CA THR A 228 24.31 -24.40 10.39
C THR A 228 23.23 -24.10 11.42
N ALA A 229 23.63 -23.67 12.62
CA ALA A 229 22.70 -23.21 13.64
C ALA A 229 21.79 -22.09 13.11
N HIS A 230 20.52 -22.11 13.49
CA HIS A 230 19.48 -21.15 13.12
C HIS A 230 19.11 -21.07 11.62
N LEU A 231 19.72 -21.89 10.76
CA LEU A 231 19.33 -22.02 9.36
C LEU A 231 17.84 -22.35 9.26
N LYS A 232 17.15 -21.74 8.31
CA LYS A 232 15.74 -22.03 8.05
C LYS A 232 15.60 -23.44 7.47
N LEU A 233 14.89 -24.31 8.18
CA LEU A 233 14.61 -25.68 7.76
C LEU A 233 13.22 -25.85 7.16
N GLY A 234 12.26 -25.03 7.59
CA GLY A 234 10.86 -25.19 7.23
C GLY A 234 10.03 -23.95 7.54
N ASP A 235 8.80 -23.92 7.05
CA ASP A 235 7.78 -22.98 7.50
C ASP A 235 6.40 -23.60 7.53
N ILE A 236 5.65 -23.25 8.58
CA ILE A 236 4.27 -23.65 8.82
C ILE A 236 3.37 -22.47 8.44
N ASP A 237 2.25 -22.76 7.77
CA ASP A 237 1.20 -21.79 7.50
C ASP A 237 0.05 -21.98 8.51
N PRO A 238 -0.16 -21.02 9.43
CA PRO A 238 -1.17 -21.14 10.49
C PRO A 238 -2.61 -21.13 9.96
N ARG A 239 -2.84 -20.71 8.70
CA ARG A 239 -4.17 -20.66 8.10
C ARG A 239 -4.71 -22.05 7.75
N GLY A 240 -3.86 -23.07 7.77
CA GLY A 240 -4.29 -24.46 7.61
C GLY A 240 -4.69 -24.87 6.19
N ASN A 241 -4.48 -24.04 5.17
CA ASN A 241 -4.86 -24.35 3.78
C ASN A 241 -3.73 -25.09 3.03
N PRO A 242 -3.91 -26.37 2.65
CA PRO A 242 -2.89 -27.14 1.93
C PRO A 242 -2.52 -26.57 0.56
N ALA A 243 -3.45 -25.94 -0.14
CA ALA A 243 -3.24 -25.40 -1.50
C ALA A 243 -2.10 -24.37 -1.54
N TYR A 244 -1.86 -23.65 -0.44
CA TYR A 244 -0.77 -22.66 -0.35
C TYR A 244 0.62 -23.28 -0.41
N CYS A 245 0.76 -24.61 -0.29
CA CYS A 245 2.02 -25.31 -0.51
C CYS A 245 2.48 -25.21 -1.97
N ASP A 246 1.54 -25.17 -2.91
CA ASP A 246 1.78 -25.31 -4.35
C ASP A 246 1.64 -23.98 -5.11
N THR A 247 1.22 -22.91 -4.44
CA THR A 247 1.04 -21.58 -5.05
C THR A 247 2.16 -20.61 -4.70
N ILE A 248 2.55 -19.79 -5.66
CA ILE A 248 3.47 -18.66 -5.52
C ILE A 248 2.90 -17.67 -4.50
N SER A 249 3.74 -17.24 -3.56
CA SER A 249 3.31 -16.34 -2.49
C SER A 249 2.98 -14.93 -3.00
N ASP A 250 2.08 -14.25 -2.30
CA ASP A 250 1.80 -12.81 -2.40
C ASP A 250 3.06 -11.94 -2.57
N LYS A 251 4.08 -12.20 -1.74
CA LYS A 251 5.35 -11.48 -1.74
C LYS A 251 6.15 -11.74 -3.01
N ALA A 252 6.29 -13.01 -3.38
CA ALA A 252 7.01 -13.38 -4.58
C ALA A 252 6.29 -12.82 -5.82
N ARG A 253 4.94 -12.74 -5.79
CA ARG A 253 4.15 -12.09 -6.81
C ARG A 253 4.37 -10.56 -6.88
N ALA A 254 4.44 -9.87 -5.75
CA ALA A 254 4.75 -8.44 -5.76
C ALA A 254 6.13 -8.15 -6.37
N ILE A 255 7.17 -8.84 -5.89
CA ILE A 255 8.56 -8.66 -6.34
C ILE A 255 8.71 -8.94 -7.85
N SER A 256 8.17 -10.06 -8.31
CA SER A 256 8.25 -10.45 -9.72
C SER A 256 7.51 -9.49 -10.65
N GLY A 257 6.43 -8.85 -10.19
CA GLY A 257 5.74 -7.82 -10.95
C GLY A 257 6.61 -6.60 -11.21
N SER A 258 7.31 -6.14 -10.19
CA SER A 258 8.25 -5.02 -10.30
C SER A 258 9.44 -5.33 -11.20
N VAL A 259 9.94 -6.58 -11.16
CA VAL A 259 11.00 -7.00 -12.09
C VAL A 259 10.50 -6.94 -13.54
N LEU A 260 9.32 -7.49 -13.81
CA LEU A 260 8.71 -7.40 -15.14
C LEU A 260 8.56 -5.94 -15.59
N GLU A 261 8.06 -5.06 -14.72
CA GLU A 261 7.91 -3.64 -15.00
C GLU A 261 9.24 -2.98 -15.40
N VAL A 262 10.34 -3.25 -14.67
CA VAL A 262 11.68 -2.72 -15.01
C VAL A 262 12.16 -3.23 -16.38
N VAL A 263 11.96 -4.52 -16.67
CA VAL A 263 12.35 -5.11 -17.96
C VAL A 263 11.55 -4.49 -19.11
N LEU A 264 10.22 -4.42 -18.98
CA LEU A 264 9.36 -3.84 -20.01
C LEU A 264 9.72 -2.37 -20.29
N ARG A 265 9.96 -1.57 -19.25
CA ARG A 265 10.37 -0.16 -19.43
C ARG A 265 11.68 -0.02 -20.17
N ARG A 266 12.65 -0.89 -19.91
CA ARG A 266 13.98 -0.79 -20.52
C ARG A 266 13.97 -1.12 -22.01
N PHE A 267 13.15 -2.09 -22.41
CA PHE A 267 13.19 -2.64 -23.78
C PHE A 267 11.98 -2.27 -24.64
N LEU A 268 10.87 -1.81 -24.07
CA LEU A 268 9.61 -1.59 -24.78
C LEU A 268 8.99 -0.20 -24.59
N SER A 269 9.55 0.70 -23.76
CA SER A 269 9.05 2.08 -23.65
C SER A 269 9.78 3.02 -24.61
N PRO A 270 9.05 3.91 -25.33
CA PRO A 270 9.67 5.06 -26.00
C PRO A 270 10.32 5.96 -24.94
N ALA A 271 11.54 6.43 -25.22
CA ALA A 271 12.48 7.01 -24.27
C ALA A 271 11.87 8.11 -23.38
N ASP A 272 11.63 7.79 -22.10
CA ASP A 272 11.51 8.76 -21.01
C ASP A 272 12.32 8.24 -19.81
N PRO A 273 13.19 9.05 -19.19
CA PRO A 273 13.94 8.63 -18.01
C PRO A 273 13.02 8.49 -16.80
N LEU A 274 13.28 7.44 -16.00
CA LEU A 274 12.55 7.12 -14.77
C LEU A 274 12.38 8.35 -13.85
N PRO A 275 11.16 8.66 -13.37
CA PRO A 275 11.04 9.45 -12.15
C PRO A 275 11.67 8.67 -11.00
N ASP A 276 12.69 9.26 -10.36
CA ASP A 276 13.45 8.61 -9.31
C ASP A 276 12.55 8.37 -8.09
N THR A 277 12.15 7.13 -7.88
CA THR A 277 11.48 6.74 -6.62
C THR A 277 12.50 6.36 -5.55
N GLY A 278 13.80 6.52 -5.84
CA GLY A 278 14.95 6.16 -5.01
C GLY A 278 15.61 7.33 -4.28
N THR A 279 14.91 7.92 -3.29
CA THR A 279 15.58 8.50 -2.11
C THR A 279 14.62 8.50 -0.91
N LEU A 280 14.43 7.34 -0.28
CA LEU A 280 14.25 7.30 1.15
C LEU A 280 15.59 6.84 1.70
N ALA A 281 16.40 7.80 2.15
CA ALA A 281 17.56 7.51 2.96
C ALA A 281 17.13 6.56 4.07
N THR A 282 17.90 5.49 4.24
CA THR A 282 17.81 4.60 5.38
C THR A 282 17.92 5.45 6.65
N ALA A 283 16.81 5.72 7.32
CA ALA A 283 16.81 6.13 8.71
C ALA A 283 17.15 4.89 9.55
N THR A 284 18.42 4.50 9.52
CA THR A 284 19.08 4.15 10.77
C THR A 284 18.95 5.38 11.66
N GLY A 285 18.43 5.20 12.88
CA GLY A 285 18.28 6.31 13.79
C GLY A 285 19.62 7.01 13.96
N ASP A 286 19.75 8.20 13.36
CA ASP A 286 20.66 9.27 13.74
C ASP A 286 20.30 10.53 12.94
N ARG A 287 19.72 11.49 13.68
CA ARG A 287 19.56 12.93 13.40
C ARG A 287 18.91 13.33 12.06
N VAL A 288 17.67 13.83 12.17
CA VAL A 288 17.03 14.69 11.17
C VAL A 288 17.99 15.83 10.81
N THR A 289 18.53 15.85 9.59
CA THR A 289 19.26 17.00 9.07
C THR A 289 18.25 18.11 8.80
N PRO A 290 18.40 19.31 9.39
CA PRO A 290 17.44 20.42 9.25
C PRO A 290 17.10 20.75 7.78
N GLY A 291 18.05 20.58 6.85
CA GLY A 291 17.86 20.92 5.44
C GLY A 291 16.78 20.12 4.70
N VAL A 292 16.56 18.83 5.04
CA VAL A 292 15.54 17.99 4.37
C VAL A 292 14.12 18.41 4.77
N LEU A 293 13.94 18.81 6.04
CA LEU A 293 12.66 19.31 6.52
C LEU A 293 12.33 20.67 5.89
N THR A 294 13.32 21.55 5.81
CA THR A 294 13.15 22.88 5.20
C THR A 294 12.77 22.80 3.72
N ASP A 295 13.45 21.97 2.92
CA ASP A 295 13.10 21.79 1.50
C ASP A 295 11.70 21.17 1.33
N ARG A 296 11.32 20.23 2.21
CA ARG A 296 9.97 19.65 2.19
C ARG A 296 8.89 20.68 2.52
N VAL A 297 9.12 21.53 3.52
CA VAL A 297 8.19 22.62 3.86
C VAL A 297 8.08 23.59 2.69
N ALA A 298 9.19 24.01 2.10
CA ALA A 298 9.18 24.89 0.93
C ALA A 298 8.43 24.27 -0.26
N GLY A 299 8.60 22.97 -0.50
CA GLY A 299 7.89 22.23 -1.53
C GLY A 299 6.39 22.11 -1.30
N ILE A 300 5.97 21.86 -0.06
CA ILE A 300 4.55 21.85 0.32
C ILE A 300 3.94 23.23 0.09
N VAL A 301 4.60 24.29 0.58
CA VAL A 301 4.12 25.68 0.41
C VAL A 301 4.04 26.08 -1.06
N ALA A 302 4.93 25.54 -1.89
CA ALA A 302 4.89 25.71 -3.35
C ALA A 302 3.84 24.83 -4.06
N GLY A 303 3.07 24.01 -3.33
CA GLY A 303 2.03 23.14 -3.88
C GLY A 303 2.57 21.92 -4.63
N ARG A 304 3.82 21.49 -4.39
CA ARG A 304 4.40 20.31 -5.05
C ARG A 304 3.68 19.04 -4.57
N ILE A 305 2.91 18.43 -5.47
CA ILE A 305 2.09 17.22 -5.20
C ILE A 305 2.91 16.10 -4.55
N GLY A 306 4.15 15.88 -5.00
CA GLY A 306 5.03 14.85 -4.43
C GLY A 306 5.35 15.09 -2.95
N ASP A 307 5.66 16.33 -2.58
CA ASP A 307 5.97 16.69 -1.19
C ASP A 307 4.73 16.63 -0.31
N MET A 308 3.57 17.09 -0.82
CA MET A 308 2.29 16.95 -0.13
C MET A 308 1.95 15.47 0.12
N ALA A 309 2.07 14.60 -0.89
CA ALA A 309 1.75 13.19 -0.77
C ALA A 309 2.67 12.47 0.24
N VAL A 310 3.96 12.82 0.26
CA VAL A 310 4.89 12.30 1.27
C VAL A 310 4.52 12.82 2.65
N ALA A 311 4.29 14.12 2.81
CA ALA A 311 3.91 14.73 4.09
C ALA A 311 2.64 14.12 4.69
N MET A 312 1.58 13.99 3.89
CA MET A 312 0.33 13.34 4.31
C MET A 312 0.56 11.91 4.75
N ARG A 313 1.46 11.20 4.05
CA ARG A 313 1.82 9.84 4.43
C ARG A 313 2.60 9.77 5.73
N GLU A 314 3.55 10.68 5.97
CA GLU A 314 4.26 10.77 7.25
C GLU A 314 3.26 11.00 8.41
N VAL A 315 2.27 11.89 8.20
CA VAL A 315 1.18 12.17 9.15
C VAL A 315 0.31 10.93 9.38
N GLU A 316 -0.13 10.26 8.32
CA GLU A 316 -0.99 9.07 8.41
C GLU A 316 -0.30 7.88 9.08
N ASP A 317 0.98 7.66 8.77
CA ASP A 317 1.80 6.57 9.32
C ASP A 317 2.39 6.94 10.69
N GLN A 318 2.12 8.15 11.20
CA GLN A 318 2.59 8.69 12.48
C GLN A 318 4.10 8.52 12.68
N THR A 319 4.87 8.84 11.63
CA THR A 319 6.33 8.68 11.68
C THR A 319 6.96 9.72 12.62
N ALA A 320 8.24 9.51 12.96
CA ALA A 320 9.00 10.48 13.75
C ALA A 320 9.13 11.86 13.08
N LEU A 321 8.90 11.96 11.76
CA LEU A 321 8.95 13.22 11.01
C LEU A 321 7.61 13.98 11.00
N ALA A 322 6.49 13.32 11.32
CA ALA A 322 5.17 13.94 11.28
C ALA A 322 5.06 15.17 12.19
N ALA A 323 5.44 15.03 13.47
CA ALA A 323 5.34 16.13 14.43
C ALA A 323 6.29 17.31 14.12
N PRO A 324 7.59 17.09 13.80
CA PRO A 324 8.47 18.18 13.35
C PRO A 324 7.97 18.87 12.08
N LEU A 325 7.45 18.11 11.11
CA LEU A 325 6.91 18.66 9.86
C LEU A 325 5.68 19.53 10.11
N LEU A 326 4.69 19.02 10.83
CA LEU A 326 3.49 19.80 11.17
C LEU A 326 3.85 21.04 11.98
N THR A 327 4.83 20.94 12.89
CA THR A 327 5.35 22.10 13.63
C THR A 327 5.95 23.15 12.71
N ALA A 328 6.74 22.73 11.71
CA ALA A 328 7.35 23.62 10.74
C ALA A 328 6.34 24.23 9.74
N LEU A 329 5.20 23.56 9.51
CA LEU A 329 4.10 24.07 8.68
C LEU A 329 3.22 25.10 9.40
N ARG A 330 3.27 25.20 10.73
CA ARG A 330 2.43 26.13 11.53
C ARG A 330 2.34 27.56 11.00
N PRO A 331 3.41 28.20 10.47
CA PRO A 331 3.32 29.57 9.92
C PRO A 331 2.46 29.69 8.65
N TYR A 332 2.13 28.57 8.01
CA TYR A 332 1.46 28.52 6.71
C TYR A 332 0.02 28.00 6.79
N VAL A 333 -0.45 27.59 7.97
CA VAL A 333 -1.80 27.03 8.20
C VAL A 333 -2.72 28.04 8.88
N GLY A 334 -4.00 27.71 8.97
CA GLY A 334 -5.06 28.57 9.53
C GLY A 334 -5.70 29.49 8.50
N ARG A 335 -5.49 29.25 7.19
CA ARG A 335 -6.01 30.09 6.10
C ARG A 335 -7.20 29.42 5.39
N ALA A 336 -7.14 28.11 5.25
CA ALA A 336 -8.17 27.30 4.63
C ALA A 336 -9.43 27.26 5.49
N HIS A 337 -10.60 27.32 4.84
CA HIS A 337 -11.87 27.04 5.50
C HIS A 337 -12.11 25.52 5.54
N ARG A 338 -12.18 24.94 6.74
CA ARG A 338 -12.38 23.50 6.94
C ARG A 338 -13.86 23.19 7.09
N ILE A 339 -14.41 22.39 6.18
CA ILE A 339 -15.84 22.08 6.13
C ILE A 339 -16.02 20.57 6.26
N GLY A 340 -16.74 20.15 7.30
CA GLY A 340 -17.10 18.76 7.51
C GLY A 340 -18.47 18.43 6.94
N ILE A 341 -18.61 17.32 6.22
CA ILE A 341 -19.89 16.84 5.70
C ILE A 341 -20.20 15.48 6.32
N THR A 342 -21.31 15.41 7.03
CA THR A 342 -21.83 14.20 7.66
C THR A 342 -23.28 13.94 7.26
N GLY A 343 -23.76 12.72 7.49
CA GLY A 343 -25.10 12.28 7.14
C GLY A 343 -25.15 10.78 6.84
N PRO A 344 -26.34 10.18 6.83
CA PRO A 344 -26.50 8.74 6.74
C PRO A 344 -26.03 8.17 5.39
N PRO A 345 -25.83 6.84 5.30
CA PRO A 345 -25.44 6.20 4.04
C PRO A 345 -26.55 6.39 3.00
N GLY A 346 -26.17 6.66 1.74
CA GLY A 346 -27.15 6.82 0.65
C GLY A 346 -27.85 8.18 0.57
N VAL A 347 -27.62 9.10 1.52
CA VAL A 347 -28.16 10.49 1.47
C VAL A 347 -27.67 11.27 0.24
N GLY A 348 -26.50 10.91 -0.30
CA GLY A 348 -25.90 11.55 -1.48
C GLY A 348 -24.68 12.44 -1.18
N LYS A 349 -23.96 12.19 -0.07
CA LYS A 349 -22.80 12.99 0.38
C LYS A 349 -21.77 13.25 -0.73
N SER A 350 -21.23 12.20 -1.35
CA SER A 350 -20.18 12.34 -2.37
C SER A 350 -20.67 13.13 -3.60
N THR A 351 -21.94 12.97 -3.99
CA THR A 351 -22.56 13.73 -5.08
C THR A 351 -22.71 15.21 -4.72
N PHE A 352 -23.17 15.50 -3.50
CA PHE A 352 -23.27 16.85 -2.97
C PHE A 352 -21.90 17.54 -2.89
N ILE A 353 -20.89 16.85 -2.36
CA ILE A 353 -19.51 17.34 -2.30
C ILE A 353 -18.99 17.64 -3.71
N SER A 354 -19.23 16.76 -4.70
CA SER A 354 -18.81 17.01 -6.07
C SER A 354 -19.44 18.29 -6.66
N ARG A 355 -20.70 18.59 -6.36
CA ARG A 355 -21.35 19.83 -6.81
C ARG A 355 -20.80 21.06 -6.08
N LEU A 356 -20.58 20.94 -4.77
CA LEU A 356 -20.05 22.01 -3.95
C LEU A 356 -18.61 22.37 -4.36
N ILE A 357 -17.78 21.38 -4.72
CA ILE A 357 -16.47 21.62 -5.35
C ILE A 357 -16.63 22.48 -6.60
N GLY A 358 -17.57 22.16 -7.48
CA GLY A 358 -17.86 22.95 -8.67
C GLY A 358 -18.11 24.43 -8.35
N LEU A 359 -18.94 24.73 -7.35
CA LEU A 359 -19.24 26.11 -6.94
C LEU A 359 -18.00 26.85 -6.39
N PHE A 360 -17.20 26.19 -5.55
CA PHE A 360 -15.93 26.76 -5.07
C PHE A 360 -14.95 27.03 -6.22
N ARG A 361 -14.85 26.10 -7.18
CA ARG A 361 -13.97 26.22 -8.34
C ARG A 361 -14.40 27.32 -9.29
N THR A 362 -15.70 27.46 -9.56
CA THR A 362 -16.25 28.59 -10.34
C THR A 362 -15.93 29.94 -9.68
N SER A 363 -15.84 29.97 -8.35
CA SER A 363 -15.42 31.15 -7.58
C SER A 363 -13.90 31.33 -7.50
N GLY A 364 -13.11 30.54 -8.23
CA GLY A 364 -11.65 30.63 -8.30
C GLY A 364 -10.90 30.01 -7.12
N LEU A 365 -11.58 29.39 -6.17
CA LEU A 365 -10.97 28.86 -4.95
C LEU A 365 -10.36 27.47 -5.18
N SER A 366 -9.18 27.22 -4.64
CA SER A 366 -8.56 25.89 -4.64
C SER A 366 -9.17 25.00 -3.55
N VAL A 367 -9.41 23.72 -3.85
CA VAL A 367 -10.13 22.81 -2.96
C VAL A 367 -9.29 21.58 -2.63
N GLY A 368 -9.22 21.23 -1.34
CA GLY A 368 -8.74 19.94 -0.85
C GLY A 368 -9.92 19.09 -0.36
N VAL A 369 -9.87 17.78 -0.57
CA VAL A 369 -10.88 16.83 -0.09
C VAL A 369 -10.19 15.72 0.66
N ILE A 370 -10.65 15.46 1.88
CA ILE A 370 -10.23 14.35 2.74
C ILE A 370 -11.45 13.44 2.91
N ALA A 371 -11.49 12.37 2.10
CA ALA A 371 -12.56 11.38 2.16
C ALA A 371 -12.19 10.28 3.14
N VAL A 372 -13.02 10.03 4.16
CA VAL A 372 -12.81 8.98 5.13
C VAL A 372 -13.67 7.77 4.78
N ASP A 373 -13.02 6.63 4.54
CA ASP A 373 -13.65 5.35 4.24
C ASP A 373 -13.59 4.36 5.42
N PRO A 374 -14.60 3.47 5.56
CA PRO A 374 -14.54 2.39 6.53
C PRO A 374 -13.43 1.41 6.13
N SER A 375 -12.66 0.96 7.12
CA SER A 375 -11.70 -0.13 6.91
C SER A 375 -12.44 -1.45 6.89
N SER A 376 -12.15 -2.32 5.92
CA SER A 376 -12.69 -3.69 5.90
C SER A 376 -12.25 -4.45 7.16
N PRO A 377 -13.19 -4.94 7.98
CA PRO A 377 -12.86 -5.76 9.15
C PRO A 377 -12.12 -7.06 8.79
N ALA A 378 -12.30 -7.57 7.56
CA ALA A 378 -11.78 -8.86 7.13
C ALA A 378 -10.40 -8.79 6.43
N SER A 379 -10.13 -7.71 5.68
CA SER A 379 -8.88 -7.56 4.92
C SER A 379 -7.95 -6.46 5.44
N GLY A 380 -8.44 -5.58 6.33
CA GLY A 380 -7.73 -4.38 6.77
C GLY A 380 -7.52 -3.34 5.67
N GLY A 381 -8.03 -3.57 4.44
CA GLY A 381 -8.02 -2.61 3.34
C GLY A 381 -9.28 -1.75 3.34
N ALA A 382 -9.22 -0.54 2.79
CA ALA A 382 -10.39 0.28 2.51
C ALA A 382 -10.78 0.14 1.04
N LEU A 383 -12.07 0.00 0.76
CA LEU A 383 -12.60 0.12 -0.60
C LEU A 383 -12.65 1.63 -0.89
N LEU A 384 -11.56 2.19 -1.43
CA LEU A 384 -11.40 3.64 -1.67
C LEU A 384 -12.25 4.07 -2.88
N GLY A 385 -13.57 3.95 -2.74
CA GLY A 385 -14.57 4.10 -3.80
C GLY A 385 -14.94 5.55 -4.09
N ASP A 386 -14.63 6.47 -3.19
CA ASP A 386 -15.08 7.86 -3.29
C ASP A 386 -14.36 8.62 -4.43
N ARG A 387 -13.11 8.26 -4.72
CA ARG A 387 -12.39 8.80 -5.88
C ARG A 387 -13.05 8.44 -7.21
N LEU A 388 -13.69 7.28 -7.33
CA LEU A 388 -14.41 6.86 -8.55
C LEU A 388 -15.72 7.65 -8.73
N ARG A 389 -16.33 8.13 -7.65
CA ARG A 389 -17.57 8.93 -7.70
C ARG A 389 -17.31 10.41 -8.02
N MET A 390 -16.07 10.87 -7.88
CA MET A 390 -15.66 12.27 -8.07
C MET A 390 -14.69 12.46 -9.26
N ASP A 391 -14.74 11.57 -10.25
CA ASP A 391 -13.75 11.51 -11.36
C ASP A 391 -13.60 12.85 -12.12
N THR A 392 -14.69 13.60 -12.31
CA THR A 392 -14.64 14.91 -12.99
C THR A 392 -13.90 15.96 -12.15
N ALA A 393 -14.14 16.00 -10.83
CA ALA A 393 -13.45 16.91 -9.92
C ALA A 393 -11.98 16.52 -9.71
N ALA A 394 -11.65 15.22 -9.79
CA ALA A 394 -10.30 14.71 -9.62
C ALA A 394 -9.32 15.14 -10.75
N ARG A 395 -9.83 15.62 -11.88
CA ARG A 395 -9.03 16.07 -13.04
C ARG A 395 -8.75 17.59 -13.03
N ASP A 396 -9.39 18.36 -12.15
CA ASP A 396 -9.14 19.80 -11.99
C ASP A 396 -7.85 20.02 -11.18
N SER A 397 -6.90 20.77 -11.74
CA SER A 397 -5.60 21.06 -11.10
C SER A 397 -5.73 21.88 -9.80
N GLY A 398 -6.82 22.62 -9.62
CA GLY A 398 -7.14 23.32 -8.38
C GLY A 398 -7.72 22.42 -7.28
N VAL A 399 -8.08 21.18 -7.60
CA VAL A 399 -8.65 20.20 -6.68
C VAL A 399 -7.61 19.15 -6.29
N PHE A 400 -7.56 18.78 -5.01
CA PHE A 400 -6.75 17.67 -4.52
C PHE A 400 -7.59 16.74 -3.65
N ILE A 401 -7.62 15.45 -3.97
CA ILE A 401 -8.42 14.46 -3.23
C ILE A 401 -7.51 13.43 -2.58
N ARG A 402 -7.64 13.27 -1.26
CA ARG A 402 -7.00 12.25 -0.44
C ARG A 402 -8.06 11.37 0.21
N SER A 403 -8.01 10.07 -0.05
CA SER A 403 -8.84 9.09 0.65
C SER A 403 -8.06 8.47 1.82
N MET A 404 -8.69 8.36 2.98
CA MET A 404 -8.14 7.88 4.24
C MET A 404 -9.01 6.76 4.80
N ALA A 405 -8.42 5.83 5.54
CA ALA A 405 -9.15 4.72 6.16
C ALA A 405 -9.26 4.92 7.68
N THR A 406 -10.38 4.54 8.28
CA THR A 406 -10.64 4.62 9.74
C THR A 406 -9.70 3.79 10.62
N ARG A 407 -8.99 2.79 10.05
CA ARG A 407 -8.00 1.90 10.69
C ARG A 407 -8.40 1.26 12.04
N GLY A 408 -9.71 1.16 12.33
CA GLY A 408 -10.23 0.43 13.51
C GLY A 408 -9.99 1.11 14.86
N THR A 409 -9.60 2.38 14.89
CA THR A 409 -9.38 3.16 16.13
C THR A 409 -10.42 4.27 16.27
N THR A 410 -11.13 4.31 17.39
CA THR A 410 -11.98 5.45 17.78
C THR A 410 -11.11 6.67 18.10
N GLY A 411 -11.38 7.83 17.48
CA GLY A 411 -10.74 9.12 17.76
C GLY A 411 -9.33 9.35 17.18
N GLY A 412 -8.62 8.29 16.76
CA GLY A 412 -7.30 8.41 16.16
C GLY A 412 -7.32 9.21 14.85
N LEU A 413 -8.33 8.91 14.02
CA LEU A 413 -8.55 9.48 12.69
C LEU A 413 -8.60 11.01 12.68
N ALA A 414 -9.26 11.63 13.68
CA ALA A 414 -9.35 13.08 13.80
C ALA A 414 -7.95 13.72 13.78
N ARG A 415 -6.98 13.16 14.52
CA ARG A 415 -5.61 13.68 14.56
C ARG A 415 -4.90 13.60 13.21
N GLN A 416 -5.03 12.49 12.49
CA GLN A 416 -4.39 12.38 11.17
C GLN A 416 -5.10 13.24 10.13
N ALA A 417 -6.43 13.31 10.16
CA ALA A 417 -7.22 14.18 9.28
C ALA A 417 -6.85 15.65 9.48
N THR A 418 -6.68 16.11 10.73
CA THR A 418 -6.18 17.46 11.04
C THR A 418 -4.80 17.70 10.45
N GLY A 419 -3.85 16.78 10.64
CA GLY A 419 -2.50 16.94 10.10
C GLY A 419 -2.46 16.92 8.56
N VAL A 420 -3.31 16.12 7.91
CA VAL A 420 -3.46 16.12 6.45
C VAL A 420 -4.08 17.44 5.97
N ALA A 421 -5.05 17.97 6.70
CA ALA A 421 -5.64 19.28 6.43
C ALA A 421 -4.61 20.41 6.57
N ASP A 422 -3.75 20.37 7.60
CA ASP A 422 -2.64 21.31 7.77
C ASP A 422 -1.68 21.30 6.57
N VAL A 423 -1.40 20.13 6.00
CA VAL A 423 -0.59 20.02 4.78
C VAL A 423 -1.29 20.67 3.58
N LEU A 424 -2.61 20.46 3.41
CA LEU A 424 -3.39 21.07 2.33
C LEU A 424 -3.49 22.60 2.46
N ASP A 425 -3.70 23.07 3.68
CA ASP A 425 -3.78 24.49 4.03
C ASP A 425 -2.45 25.20 3.74
N ALA A 426 -1.34 24.61 4.21
CA ALA A 426 0.01 25.10 3.91
C ALA A 426 0.33 25.10 2.41
N ALA A 427 -0.23 24.15 1.64
CA ALA A 427 -0.12 24.09 0.18
C ALA A 427 -1.06 25.05 -0.56
N GLY A 428 -1.75 25.95 0.15
CA GLY A 428 -2.56 27.01 -0.44
C GLY A 428 -3.94 26.54 -0.92
N LYS A 429 -4.48 25.43 -0.38
CA LYS A 429 -5.90 25.10 -0.59
C LYS A 429 -6.76 26.07 0.21
N ALA A 430 -7.66 26.79 -0.46
CA ALA A 430 -8.52 27.79 0.17
C ALA A 430 -9.68 27.16 0.96
N VAL A 431 -10.12 25.97 0.54
CA VAL A 431 -11.20 25.21 1.17
C VAL A 431 -10.76 23.75 1.33
N ILE A 432 -11.04 23.15 2.48
CA ILE A 432 -10.77 21.73 2.77
C ILE A 432 -12.07 21.06 3.19
N LEU A 433 -12.53 20.08 2.40
CA LEU A 433 -13.75 19.32 2.64
C LEU A 433 -13.42 17.97 3.30
N PHE A 434 -14.14 17.61 4.36
CA PHE A 434 -14.05 16.29 4.99
C PHE A 434 -15.33 15.51 4.73
N GLU A 435 -15.22 14.29 4.20
CA GLU A 435 -16.35 13.37 4.02
C GLU A 435 -16.29 12.24 5.05
N THR A 436 -17.39 11.98 5.77
CA THR A 436 -17.52 10.82 6.66
C THR A 436 -18.11 9.60 5.96
N VAL A 437 -17.91 8.43 6.57
CA VAL A 437 -18.48 7.14 6.12
C VAL A 437 -20.02 7.08 6.27
N GLY A 438 -20.60 7.89 7.18
CA GLY A 438 -22.03 7.87 7.51
C GLY A 438 -22.50 6.68 8.35
N VAL A 439 -21.59 6.00 9.07
CA VAL A 439 -21.97 4.96 10.06
C VAL A 439 -21.04 5.06 11.27
N GLY A 440 -21.58 5.35 12.45
CA GLY A 440 -20.89 5.22 13.74
C GLY A 440 -20.21 6.50 14.26
N GLN A 441 -19.33 6.35 15.27
CA GLN A 441 -18.80 7.48 16.05
C GLN A 441 -17.81 8.41 15.32
N THR A 442 -17.45 8.12 14.06
CA THR A 442 -16.59 8.99 13.23
C THR A 442 -17.24 10.34 12.91
N GLU A 443 -18.54 10.45 13.11
CA GLU A 443 -19.30 11.67 12.86
C GLU A 443 -19.03 12.74 13.92
N PHE A 444 -18.66 12.36 15.15
CA PHE A 444 -18.24 13.32 16.18
C PHE A 444 -16.83 13.85 15.96
N ASP A 445 -15.93 13.02 15.43
CA ASP A 445 -14.56 13.39 15.10
C ASP A 445 -14.51 14.54 14.07
N ILE A 446 -15.56 14.71 13.24
CA ILE A 446 -15.58 15.79 12.26
C ILE A 446 -15.72 17.18 12.89
N ALA A 447 -16.40 17.26 14.04
CA ALA A 447 -16.62 18.50 14.77
C ALA A 447 -15.32 19.07 15.36
N THR A 448 -14.35 18.20 15.61
CA THR A 448 -13.04 18.57 16.17
C THR A 448 -12.07 19.07 15.09
N VAL A 449 -12.31 18.74 13.82
CA VAL A 449 -11.40 19.08 12.70
C VAL A 449 -11.94 20.16 11.76
N ALA A 450 -13.25 20.39 11.77
CA ALA A 450 -13.91 21.36 10.89
C ALA A 450 -14.24 22.69 11.58
N ASP A 451 -14.25 23.76 10.78
CA ASP A 451 -14.80 25.06 11.13
C ASP A 451 -16.32 25.05 10.99
N THR A 452 -16.80 24.62 9.82
CA THR A 452 -18.23 24.46 9.52
C THR A 452 -18.58 22.98 9.43
N VAL A 453 -19.59 22.51 10.14
CA VAL A 453 -20.13 21.15 9.99
C VAL A 453 -21.49 21.21 9.31
N ILE A 454 -21.61 20.49 8.20
CA ILE A 454 -22.81 20.32 7.39
C ILE A 454 -23.41 18.96 7.69
N ASN A 455 -24.67 18.94 8.12
CA ASN A 455 -25.43 17.72 8.35
C ASN A 455 -26.45 17.50 7.20
N LEU A 456 -26.25 16.45 6.42
CA LEU A 456 -27.15 16.02 5.36
C LEU A 456 -28.15 15.00 5.89
N SER A 457 -29.43 15.22 5.61
CA SER A 457 -30.53 14.26 5.83
C SER A 457 -31.35 14.10 4.54
N MET A 458 -32.24 13.10 4.45
CA MET A 458 -33.16 12.95 3.30
C MET A 458 -34.58 12.58 3.74
N PRO A 459 -35.61 12.96 2.97
CA PRO A 459 -37.01 12.62 3.28
C PRO A 459 -37.23 11.10 3.36
N GLY A 460 -38.09 10.67 4.28
CA GLY A 460 -38.46 9.26 4.45
C GLY A 460 -37.38 8.37 5.08
N SER A 461 -36.17 8.89 5.34
CA SER A 461 -35.22 8.22 6.23
C SER A 461 -35.71 8.41 7.67
N GLY A 462 -36.01 7.33 8.39
CA GLY A 462 -36.32 7.39 9.84
C GLY A 462 -35.16 7.94 10.70
N ASP A 463 -34.08 8.39 10.04
CA ASP A 463 -32.84 8.93 10.57
C ASP A 463 -32.97 10.28 11.24
N ALA A 464 -33.98 11.10 10.93
CA ALA A 464 -34.13 12.41 11.57
C ALA A 464 -34.20 12.26 13.11
N ILE A 465 -35.03 11.34 13.58
CA ILE A 465 -35.24 11.04 15.02
C ILE A 465 -34.05 10.26 15.61
N GLN A 466 -33.35 9.43 14.82
CA GLN A 466 -32.14 8.75 15.29
C GLN A 466 -30.93 9.69 15.38
N SER A 467 -30.80 10.65 14.45
CA SER A 467 -29.80 11.72 14.45
C SER A 467 -29.97 12.67 15.64
N MET A 468 -31.22 12.88 16.08
CA MET A 468 -31.52 13.59 17.33
C MET A 468 -31.03 12.80 18.56
N LYS A 469 -31.13 11.46 18.56
CA LYS A 469 -30.67 10.61 19.67
C LYS A 469 -29.16 10.41 19.70
N SER A 470 -28.48 10.57 18.56
CA SER A 470 -27.05 10.31 18.42
C SER A 470 -26.15 11.51 18.68
N GLY A 471 -26.70 12.69 19.05
CA GLY A 471 -25.90 13.90 19.32
C GLY A 471 -25.39 14.63 18.06
N LEU A 472 -25.68 14.13 16.86
CA LEU A 472 -25.27 14.76 15.59
C LEU A 472 -25.87 16.15 15.37
N MET A 473 -27.02 16.41 15.97
CA MET A 473 -27.64 17.73 15.96
C MET A 473 -26.80 18.75 16.74
N GLU A 474 -26.02 18.34 17.75
CA GLU A 474 -25.19 19.22 18.60
C GLU A 474 -23.97 19.77 17.88
N ILE A 475 -23.47 19.03 16.90
CA ILE A 475 -22.23 19.39 16.21
C ILE A 475 -22.43 20.13 14.88
N GLY A 476 -23.66 20.17 14.35
CA GLY A 476 -23.98 20.79 13.06
C GLY A 476 -24.15 22.31 13.11
N ASP A 477 -23.59 23.00 12.12
CA ASP A 477 -23.74 24.45 11.90
C ASP A 477 -24.73 24.75 10.77
N ILE A 478 -24.81 23.86 9.78
CA ILE A 478 -25.70 23.97 8.61
C ILE A 478 -26.41 22.64 8.42
N PHE A 479 -27.74 22.69 8.30
CA PHE A 479 -28.58 21.50 8.13
C PHE A 479 -29.19 21.51 6.73
N ILE A 480 -29.16 20.38 6.05
CA ILE A 480 -29.65 20.26 4.68
C ILE A 480 -30.50 19.00 4.55
N ILE A 481 -31.74 19.17 4.09
CA ILE A 481 -32.57 18.09 3.58
C ILE A 481 -32.24 17.92 2.09
N HIS A 482 -31.39 16.94 1.81
CA HIS A 482 -30.96 16.56 0.47
C HIS A 482 -31.98 15.63 -0.20
N LYS A 483 -31.93 15.52 -1.53
CA LYS A 483 -32.98 14.87 -2.35
C LYS A 483 -34.35 15.50 -2.08
N ALA A 484 -34.39 16.83 -2.11
CA ALA A 484 -35.59 17.61 -1.84
C ALA A 484 -36.71 17.41 -2.89
N ASP A 485 -36.41 16.72 -3.99
CA ASP A 485 -37.38 16.23 -4.97
C ASP A 485 -38.30 15.13 -4.39
N LEU A 486 -37.89 14.46 -3.31
CA LEU A 486 -38.68 13.41 -2.67
C LEU A 486 -39.87 13.96 -1.86
N PRO A 487 -41.02 13.26 -1.84
CA PRO A 487 -42.17 13.65 -1.03
C PRO A 487 -41.82 13.76 0.47
N GLY A 488 -42.35 14.80 1.12
CA GLY A 488 -42.14 15.04 2.55
C GLY A 488 -40.94 15.92 2.91
N ALA A 489 -40.18 16.43 1.93
CA ALA A 489 -39.04 17.32 2.17
C ALA A 489 -39.41 18.59 2.95
N ALA A 490 -40.48 19.28 2.54
CA ALA A 490 -40.94 20.50 3.22
C ALA A 490 -41.43 20.23 4.65
N GLN A 491 -42.12 19.10 4.88
CA GLN A 491 -42.54 18.71 6.22
C GLN A 491 -41.33 18.43 7.12
N MET A 492 -40.35 17.68 6.61
CA MET A 492 -39.13 17.37 7.36
C MET A 492 -38.28 18.62 7.66
N GLN A 493 -38.26 19.59 6.74
CA GLN A 493 -37.63 20.89 6.98
C GLN A 493 -38.30 21.59 8.17
N ALA A 494 -39.62 21.74 8.15
CA ALA A 494 -40.37 22.38 9.23
C ALA A 494 -40.21 21.67 10.58
N ASP A 495 -40.22 20.34 10.58
CA ASP A 495 -39.99 19.53 11.78
C ASP A 495 -38.60 19.78 12.35
N LEU A 496 -37.57 19.84 11.50
CA LEU A 496 -36.19 20.05 11.93
C LEU A 496 -35.94 21.48 12.41
N GLU A 497 -36.54 22.48 11.76
CA GLU A 497 -36.51 23.88 12.20
C GLU A 497 -37.15 24.05 13.58
N SER A 498 -38.30 23.40 13.81
CA SER A 498 -38.95 23.39 15.12
C SER A 498 -38.02 22.84 16.21
N VAL A 499 -37.35 21.71 15.95
CA VAL A 499 -36.40 21.11 16.90
C VAL A 499 -35.19 22.03 17.16
N LEU A 500 -34.63 22.65 16.12
CA LEU A 500 -33.49 23.57 16.28
C LEU A 500 -33.87 24.83 17.08
N SER A 501 -35.11 25.31 16.94
CA SER A 501 -35.63 26.47 17.67
C SER A 501 -35.80 26.24 19.18
N MET A 502 -35.93 24.99 19.63
CA MET A 502 -36.09 24.64 21.04
C MET A 502 -34.76 24.66 21.83
N ARG A 503 -33.62 24.89 21.15
CA ARG A 503 -32.33 25.00 21.82
C ARG A 503 -32.19 26.31 22.58
N PRO A 504 -31.48 26.32 23.73
CA PRO A 504 -31.12 27.56 24.40
C PRO A 504 -30.41 28.50 23.43
N ALA A 505 -30.78 29.78 23.42
CA ALA A 505 -30.19 30.84 22.59
C ALA A 505 -28.76 31.22 23.02
N GLN A 506 -27.90 30.23 23.27
CA GLN A 506 -26.50 30.43 23.65
C GLN A 506 -25.58 30.64 22.45
N ASP A 507 -25.99 30.26 21.24
CA ASP A 507 -25.18 30.41 20.03
C ASP A 507 -25.59 31.64 19.21
N ALA A 508 -24.64 32.50 18.89
CA ALA A 508 -24.86 33.70 18.05
C ALA A 508 -25.08 33.38 16.56
N TRP A 509 -24.95 32.11 16.15
CA TRP A 509 -25.19 31.65 14.78
C TRP A 509 -26.60 31.08 14.62
N GLU A 510 -27.38 31.67 13.71
CA GLU A 510 -28.71 31.20 13.36
C GLU A 510 -28.64 29.97 12.44
N ARG A 511 -28.94 28.79 12.98
CA ARG A 511 -28.95 27.53 12.23
C ARG A 511 -30.24 27.39 11.43
N LYS A 512 -30.13 27.44 10.10
CA LYS A 512 -31.25 27.23 9.17
C LYS A 512 -31.20 25.84 8.56
N VAL A 513 -32.37 25.34 8.16
CA VAL A 513 -32.50 24.09 7.42
C VAL A 513 -32.74 24.41 5.96
N TRP A 514 -31.87 23.91 5.09
CA TRP A 514 -31.92 24.16 3.65
C TRP A 514 -32.47 22.95 2.91
N LEU A 515 -33.19 23.18 1.81
CA LEU A 515 -33.56 22.13 0.87
C LEU A 515 -32.54 22.09 -0.25
N ALA A 516 -32.10 20.90 -0.65
CA ALA A 516 -31.17 20.74 -1.75
C ALA A 516 -31.43 19.49 -2.58
N ASP A 517 -31.10 19.58 -3.87
CA ASP A 517 -30.97 18.41 -4.71
C ASP A 517 -29.77 18.54 -5.66
N SER A 518 -28.82 17.60 -5.55
CA SER A 518 -27.58 17.64 -6.33
C SER A 518 -27.76 17.26 -7.80
N LEU A 519 -28.88 16.64 -8.18
CA LEU A 519 -29.13 16.25 -9.57
C LEU A 519 -29.62 17.45 -10.38
N THR A 520 -30.62 18.14 -9.86
CA THR A 520 -31.24 19.35 -10.42
C THR A 520 -30.42 20.61 -10.16
N GLY A 521 -29.64 20.65 -9.08
CA GLY A 521 -28.88 21.81 -8.63
C GLY A 521 -29.65 22.75 -7.70
N THR A 522 -30.91 22.43 -7.38
CA THR A 522 -31.75 23.25 -6.51
C THR A 522 -31.12 23.46 -5.14
N GLY A 523 -31.12 24.71 -4.67
CA GLY A 523 -30.67 25.13 -3.33
C GLY A 523 -29.15 25.17 -3.11
N LEU A 524 -28.34 24.70 -4.07
CA LEU A 524 -26.89 24.60 -3.89
C LEU A 524 -26.17 25.96 -3.79
N GLU A 525 -26.62 26.96 -4.55
CA GLU A 525 -26.06 28.32 -4.48
C GLU A 525 -26.38 28.99 -3.13
N ASP A 526 -27.61 28.82 -2.62
CA ASP A 526 -28.00 29.36 -1.32
C ASP A 526 -27.19 28.73 -0.19
N ILE A 527 -26.95 27.42 -0.27
CA ILE A 527 -26.09 26.70 0.67
C ILE A 527 -24.65 27.18 0.58
N TYR A 528 -24.11 27.37 -0.62
CA TYR A 528 -22.77 27.96 -0.81
C TYR A 528 -22.66 29.35 -0.17
N ASN A 529 -23.68 30.20 -0.37
CA ASN A 529 -23.74 31.51 0.26
C ASN A 529 -23.82 31.42 1.79
N ASN A 530 -24.58 30.46 2.32
CA ASN A 530 -24.68 30.23 3.76
C ASN A 530 -23.36 29.74 4.37
N ILE A 531 -22.62 28.86 3.68
CA ILE A 531 -21.28 28.42 4.09
C ILE A 531 -20.33 29.61 4.20
N ASN A 532 -20.36 30.53 3.23
CA ASN A 532 -19.55 31.74 3.25
C ASN A 532 -19.99 32.69 4.37
N ALA A 533 -21.29 32.85 4.61
CA ALA A 533 -21.80 33.63 5.73
C ALA A 533 -21.34 33.07 7.08
N HIS A 534 -21.34 31.74 7.24
CA HIS A 534 -20.82 31.09 8.46
C HIS A 534 -19.32 31.33 8.62
N ARG A 535 -18.55 31.26 7.52
CA ARG A 535 -17.13 31.58 7.53
C ARG A 535 -16.86 33.00 8.02
N GLU A 536 -17.62 33.99 7.55
CA GLU A 536 -17.49 35.37 8.00
C GLU A 536 -17.91 35.55 9.46
N PHE A 537 -18.96 34.85 9.90
CA PHE A 537 -19.36 34.81 11.30
C PHE A 537 -18.21 34.31 12.20
N LEU A 538 -17.54 33.21 11.83
CA LEU A 538 -16.43 32.63 12.60
C LEU A 538 -15.20 33.53 12.69
N LYS A 539 -15.01 34.49 11.77
CA LYS A 539 -13.92 35.48 11.88
C LYS A 539 -14.18 36.51 12.99
N ASN A 540 -15.46 36.80 13.26
CA ASN A 540 -15.88 37.82 14.21
C ASN A 540 -16.28 37.22 15.57
N TYR A 541 -16.42 35.90 15.65
CA TYR A 541 -16.87 35.19 16.84
C TYR A 541 -16.04 33.92 17.02
N THR A 542 -15.27 33.83 18.10
CA THR A 542 -14.56 32.60 18.48
C THR A 542 -15.53 31.70 19.24
N PRO A 543 -15.96 30.55 18.69
CA PRO A 543 -16.93 29.70 19.36
C PRO A 543 -16.32 29.01 20.59
N ASP A 544 -17.05 28.98 21.70
CA ASP A 544 -16.71 28.17 22.87
C ASP A 544 -17.14 26.70 22.62
N ARG A 545 -16.44 26.01 21.72
CA ARG A 545 -16.74 24.61 21.39
C ARG A 545 -16.12 23.68 22.41
N LYS A 546 -16.95 22.89 23.11
CA LYS A 546 -16.54 21.82 24.06
C LYS A 546 -15.60 20.74 23.47
N PHE A 547 -15.36 20.73 22.16
CA PHE A 547 -14.71 19.64 21.43
C PHE A 547 -13.53 20.07 20.52
N ARG A 548 -13.01 21.31 20.67
CA ARG A 548 -11.82 21.76 19.90
C ARG A 548 -10.51 21.49 20.63
#